data_AF-A0A4Q2XQW1-F1
#
_entry.id   AF-A0A4Q2XQW1-F1
#
_cell.length_a   1.000
_cell.length_b   1.000
_cell.length_c   1.000
_cell.angle_alpha   90.00
_cell.angle_beta   90.00
_cell.angle_gamma   90.00
#
_symmetry.space_group_name_H-M   'P 1'
#
loop_
_entity.id
_entity.type
_entity.pdbx_description
1 polymer ?
#
loop_
_entity_poly.entity_id
_entity_poly.type
_entity_poly.pdbx_seq_one_letter_code
_entity_poly.pdbx_strand_id
1 'polypeptide(L)' 'MGWGLMQVLGNMREVPSGPAAASEFAASAKRMLSRRVQNAPAARNEGKWLPGWHNRCDTYARPL' A
#
# COMPACT_ATOMS: atom_id res chain seq x y z
N MET A 1 16.82 -6.25 -0.21
CA MET A 1 15.76 -6.58 -1.18
C MET A 1 14.71 -5.49 -1.13
N GLY A 2 14.61 -4.68 -2.19
CA GLY A 2 13.72 -3.51 -2.23
C GLY A 2 12.26 -3.94 -2.21
N TRP A 3 11.46 -3.33 -1.32
CA TRP A 3 10.02 -3.51 -1.29
C TRP A 3 9.43 -2.70 -2.42
N GLY A 4 9.11 -3.39 -3.53
CA GLY A 4 8.75 -2.76 -4.79
C GLY A 4 7.27 -2.82 -5.10
N LEU A 5 6.83 -1.86 -5.91
CA LEU A 5 5.54 -1.77 -6.60
C LEU A 5 4.96 -3.12 -7.05
N MET A 6 5.82 -4.06 -7.43
CA MET A 6 5.46 -5.40 -7.87
C MET A 6 4.67 -6.23 -6.83
N GLN A 7 4.97 -6.12 -5.53
CA GLN A 7 4.17 -6.82 -4.51
C GLN A 7 2.77 -6.21 -4.36
N VAL A 8 2.66 -4.89 -4.54
CA VAL A 8 1.37 -4.20 -4.53
C VAL A 8 0.54 -4.66 -5.72
N LEU A 9 1.13 -4.64 -6.93
CA LEU A 9 0.48 -5.08 -8.16
C LEU A 9 0.11 -6.56 -8.11
N GLY A 10 0.99 -7.43 -7.61
CA GLY A 10 0.73 -8.88 -7.50
C GLY A 10 -0.34 -9.26 -6.47
N ASN A 11 -0.70 -8.35 -5.58
CA ASN A 11 -1.74 -8.56 -4.56
C ASN A 11 -2.99 -7.69 -4.80
N MET A 12 -3.03 -6.97 -5.92
CA MET A 12 -4.27 -6.36 -6.40
C MET A 12 -5.23 -7.45 -6.86
N ARG A 13 -6.53 -7.20 -6.66
CA ARG A 13 -7.57 -8.02 -7.26
C ARG A 13 -7.73 -7.58 -8.72
N GLU A 14 -8.16 -8.50 -9.57
CA GLU A 14 -8.61 -8.15 -10.92
C GLU A 14 -9.85 -7.26 -10.80
N VAL A 15 -9.67 -5.98 -11.10
CA VAL A 15 -10.72 -4.97 -11.11
C VAL A 15 -10.71 -4.26 -12.46
N PRO A 16 -11.86 -3.74 -12.91
CA PRO A 16 -11.94 -2.97 -14.14
C PRO A 16 -10.95 -1.79 -14.13
N SER A 17 -10.38 -1.51 -15.29
CA SER A 17 -9.49 -0.37 -15.52
C SER A 17 -10.17 0.94 -15.12
N GLY A 18 -9.38 1.90 -14.63
CA GLY A 18 -9.86 3.24 -14.27
C GLY A 18 -9.90 3.47 -12.74
N PRO A 19 -10.89 4.22 -12.22
CA PRO A 19 -10.95 4.59 -10.81
C PRO A 19 -10.95 3.39 -9.85
N ALA A 20 -11.55 2.27 -10.27
CA ALA A 20 -11.57 1.03 -9.51
C ALA A 20 -10.16 0.42 -9.35
N ALA A 21 -9.37 0.40 -10.42
CA ALA A 21 -7.96 -0.04 -10.37
C ALA A 21 -7.09 0.85 -9.48
N ALA A 22 -7.30 2.17 -9.49
CA ALA A 22 -6.58 3.10 -8.63
C ALA A 22 -6.93 2.91 -7.15
N SER A 23 -8.22 2.73 -6.84
CA SER A 23 -8.70 2.40 -5.50
C SER A 23 -8.12 1.07 -5.00
N GLU A 24 -8.09 0.06 -5.85
CA GLU A 24 -7.60 -1.25 -5.45
C GLU A 24 -6.07 -1.32 -5.35
N PHE A 25 -5.37 -0.51 -6.14
CA PHE A 25 -3.94 -0.27 -5.97
C PHE A 25 -3.65 0.35 -4.60
N ALA A 26 -4.40 1.39 -4.22
CA ALA A 26 -4.28 2.03 -2.91
C ALA A 26 -4.57 1.04 -1.76
N ALA A 27 -5.61 0.23 -1.89
CA ALA A 27 -5.98 -0.78 -0.89
C ALA A 27 -4.90 -1.87 -0.75
N SER A 28 -4.43 -2.41 -1.88
CA SER A 28 -3.33 -3.39 -1.90
C SER A 28 -2.06 -2.82 -1.28
N ALA A 29 -1.72 -1.56 -1.60
CA ALA A 29 -0.56 -0.87 -1.07
C ALA A 29 -0.62 -0.76 0.46
N LYS A 30 -1.77 -0.35 1.03
CA LYS A 30 -1.98 -0.28 2.48
C LYS A 30 -1.79 -1.64 3.16
N ARG A 31 -2.37 -2.70 2.59
CA ARG A 31 -2.28 -4.07 3.16
C ARG A 31 -0.83 -4.57 3.18
N MET A 32 -0.12 -4.41 2.06
CA MET A 32 1.28 -4.80 1.95
C MET A 32 2.17 -4.01 2.90
N LEU A 33 1.94 -2.71 2.99
CA LEU A 33 2.68 -1.83 3.88
C LEU A 33 2.44 -2.16 5.36
N SER A 34 1.21 -2.44 5.76
CA SER A 34 0.89 -2.85 7.13
C SER A 34 1.54 -4.19 7.47
N ARG A 35 1.49 -5.18 6.56
CA ARG A 35 2.23 -6.44 6.71
C ARG A 35 3.74 -6.22 6.80
N ARG A 36 4.29 -5.31 6.01
CA ARG A 36 5.71 -4.97 6.06
C ARG A 36 6.07 -4.39 7.42
N VAL A 37 5.31 -3.42 7.93
CA VAL A 37 5.59 -2.81 9.23
C VAL A 37 5.49 -3.84 10.35
N GLN A 38 4.56 -4.80 10.26
CA GLN A 38 4.47 -5.92 11.19
C GLN A 38 5.66 -6.89 11.09
N ASN A 39 6.15 -7.18 9.88
CA ASN A 39 7.30 -8.05 9.65
C ASN A 39 8.65 -7.33 9.84
N ALA A 40 8.67 -6.01 9.89
CA ALA A 40 9.88 -5.23 10.08
C ALA A 40 10.35 -5.32 11.54
N PRO A 41 11.66 -5.37 11.80
CA PRO A 41 12.18 -5.42 13.16
C PRO A 41 11.73 -4.19 13.95
N ALA A 42 11.20 -4.42 15.16
CA ALA A 42 10.68 -3.37 16.04
C ALA A 42 11.70 -2.24 16.34
N ALA A 43 13.00 -2.55 16.24
CA ALA A 43 14.09 -1.58 16.34
C ALA A 43 13.95 -0.39 15.37
N ARG A 44 13.30 -0.57 14.21
CA ARG A 44 13.10 0.51 13.22
C ARG A 44 11.97 1.48 13.58
N ASN A 45 11.08 1.15 14.53
CA ASN A 45 9.93 1.98 14.90
C ASN A 45 9.12 2.50 13.69
N GLU A 46 9.04 1.72 12.60
CA GLU A 46 8.34 2.11 11.36
C GLU A 46 6.83 2.27 11.56
N GLY A 47 6.28 1.69 12.65
CA GLY A 47 4.87 1.81 13.03
C GLY A 47 4.37 3.24 13.16
N LYS A 48 5.24 4.19 13.55
CA LYS A 48 4.86 5.61 13.66
C LYS A 48 4.52 6.24 12.30
N TRP A 49 5.06 5.70 11.21
CA TRP A 49 4.86 6.22 9.86
C TRP A 49 3.70 5.54 9.13
N LEU A 50 3.24 4.39 9.64
CA LEU A 50 2.15 3.62 9.04
C LEU A 50 0.89 4.47 8.76
N PRO A 51 0.42 5.35 9.68
CA PRO A 51 -0.74 6.21 9.41
C PRO A 51 -0.48 7.22 8.28
N GLY A 52 0.71 7.84 8.25
CA GLY A 52 1.09 8.81 7.22
C GLY A 52 1.24 8.17 5.85
N TRP A 53 1.79 6.95 5.81
CA TRP A 53 1.89 6.17 4.58
C TRP A 53 0.52 5.67 4.10
N HIS A 54 -0.39 5.29 5.00
CA HIS A 54 -1.78 4.96 4.64
C HIS A 54 -2.49 6.15 3.98
N ASN A 55 -2.31 7.37 4.52
CA ASN A 55 -2.84 8.59 3.91
C ASN A 55 -2.27 8.84 2.51
N ARG A 56 -0.97 8.60 2.29
CA ARG A 56 -0.38 8.68 0.95
C ARG A 56 -1.00 7.65 0.01
N CYS A 57 -1.18 6.41 0.45
CA CYS A 57 -1.85 5.41 -0.37
C CYS A 57 -3.27 5.83 -0.74
N ASP A 58 -4.00 6.46 0.19
CA ASP A 58 -5.36 6.96 -0.04
C ASP A 58 -5.43 8.03 -1.14
N THR A 59 -4.40 8.87 -1.26
CA THR A 59 -4.34 9.85 -2.36
C THR A 59 -4.30 9.22 -3.76
N TYR A 60 -3.84 7.97 -3.90
CA TYR A 60 -3.89 7.27 -5.19
C TYR A 60 -5.29 6.78 -5.55
N ALA A 61 -6.17 6.59 -4.56
CA ALA A 61 -7.56 6.21 -4.80
C ALA A 61 -8.44 7.40 -5.21
N ARG A 62 -7.97 8.63 -4.98
CA ARG A 62 -8.67 9.84 -5.40
C ARG A 62 -8.36 10.14 -6.87
N PRO A 63 -9.36 10.15 -7.75
CA PRO A 63 -9.19 10.74 -9.07
C PRO A 63 -8.88 12.24 -8.90
N LEU A 64 -7.87 12.73 -9.63
CA LEU A 64 -7.59 14.17 -9.79
C LEU A 64 -8.69 14.85 -10.60
#